data_AF-A0A182LUH5-F1
#
_entry.id   AF-A0A182LUH5-F1
#
_cell.length_a   1.000
_cell.length_b   1.000
_cell.length_c   1.000
_cell.angle_alpha   90.00
_cell.angle_beta   90.00
_cell.angle_gamma   90.00
#
_symmetry.space_group_name_H-M   'P 1'
#
loop_
_entity.id
_entity.type
_entity.pdbx_description
1 polymer ?
#
loop_
_entity_poly.entity_id
_entity_poly.type
_entity_poly.pdbx_seq_one_letter_code
_entity_poly.pdbx_strand_id
1 'polypeptide(L)'
;MLMFCPTCGNLLLVEEGTDALRFSCNTCPYICKIRQRISSRIYPKLKEVDHVMGGAAAWENVDSTDAVCPSCSNNRAYFMQMQTRSADEPMTTFYKCCNQTERIGSVMNVMNRKYDLRTTVVRTSNLLNTAKDKPLIRPISVRSKRAIKIAVNKLKNGDVIAIPTDTVYGLACSAMNATAVHQMYEIKGRNELKPVAICVAEIDDLRRWGETAHLSDNLLNELLPGAVTIVVKRSPTLANPMLNPEVANIGIRITKHPFIQEVCRQFGLPIALTSANKSASRSTLQVHEFEDLWPQLGAVFDGGHLGLSEKQRAASTVIDLSTPEYYKIIRYGVSVETIIKTVEKYNIRLAPQSDF
;
A
#
# COMPACT_ATOMS: atom_id res chain seq x y z
N MET A 1 -1.19 -24.59 -1.14
CA MET A 1 -0.77 -23.79 -2.30
C MET A 1 -1.27 -22.37 -2.09
N LEU A 2 -0.41 -21.45 -1.65
CA LEU A 2 -0.81 -20.05 -1.41
C LEU A 2 -0.79 -19.29 -2.74
N MET A 3 -1.91 -19.31 -3.46
CA MET A 3 -2.09 -18.48 -4.66
C MET A 3 -2.48 -17.03 -4.32
N PHE A 4 -2.79 -16.74 -3.04
CA PHE A 4 -3.36 -15.47 -2.59
C PHE A 4 -2.54 -14.84 -1.46
N CYS A 5 -2.40 -13.51 -1.44
CA CYS A 5 -1.71 -12.73 -0.41
C CYS A 5 -2.43 -12.95 0.93
N PRO A 6 -1.75 -13.43 1.98
CA PRO A 6 -2.37 -13.63 3.30
C PRO A 6 -2.81 -12.30 3.94
N THR A 7 -2.26 -11.17 3.49
CA THR A 7 -2.58 -9.83 4.02
C THR A 7 -3.79 -9.19 3.33
N CYS A 8 -4.06 -9.47 2.05
CA CYS A 8 -5.12 -8.77 1.31
C CYS A 8 -5.99 -9.65 0.40
N GLY A 9 -5.78 -10.97 0.38
CA GLY A 9 -6.56 -11.92 -0.40
C GLY A 9 -6.36 -11.86 -1.92
N ASN A 10 -5.53 -10.94 -2.43
CA ASN A 10 -5.29 -10.80 -3.87
C ASN A 10 -4.31 -11.84 -4.43
N LEU A 11 -4.42 -12.14 -5.72
CA LEU A 11 -3.57 -13.13 -6.40
C LEU A 11 -2.09 -12.72 -6.33
N LEU A 12 -1.23 -13.67 -5.95
CA LEU A 12 0.22 -13.50 -5.94
C LEU A 12 0.78 -13.72 -7.35
N LEU A 13 1.61 -12.78 -7.80
CA LEU A 13 2.35 -12.83 -9.06
C LEU A 13 3.74 -13.42 -8.84
N VAL A 14 4.31 -14.04 -9.87
CA VAL A 14 5.67 -14.58 -9.82
C VAL A 14 6.63 -13.55 -10.43
N GLU A 15 7.63 -13.13 -9.66
CA GLU A 15 8.70 -12.20 -10.08
C GLU A 15 10.09 -12.85 -9.92
N GLU A 16 11.03 -12.47 -10.79
CA GLU A 16 12.45 -12.75 -10.63
C GLU A 16 13.07 -11.79 -9.61
N GLY A 17 13.59 -12.33 -8.50
CA GLY A 17 14.41 -11.60 -7.52
C GLY A 17 15.90 -11.78 -7.81
N THR A 18 16.76 -11.08 -7.06
CA THR A 18 18.22 -11.14 -7.19
C THR A 18 18.78 -12.55 -6.94
N ASP A 19 18.21 -13.30 -5.99
CA ASP A 19 18.75 -14.62 -5.58
C ASP A 19 17.83 -15.80 -5.93
N ALA A 20 16.52 -15.55 -6.10
CA ALA A 20 15.52 -16.59 -6.37
C ALA A 20 14.22 -15.98 -6.89
N LEU A 21 13.36 -16.83 -7.47
CA LEU A 21 11.97 -16.46 -7.73
C LEU A 21 11.20 -16.17 -6.44
N ARG A 22 10.28 -15.20 -6.52
CA ARG A 22 9.45 -14.79 -5.39
C ARG A 22 8.00 -14.56 -5.84
N PHE A 23 7.07 -14.84 -4.93
CA PHE A 23 5.70 -14.36 -5.03
C PHE A 23 5.66 -12.90 -4.57
N SER A 24 5.14 -12.00 -5.41
CA SER A 24 4.84 -10.61 -5.09
C SER A 24 3.33 -10.38 -5.18
N CYS A 25 2.78 -9.56 -4.30
CA CYS A 25 1.41 -9.08 -4.49
C CYS A 25 1.42 -7.73 -5.18
N ASN A 26 0.50 -7.52 -6.12
CA ASN A 26 0.34 -6.23 -6.81
C ASN A 26 -0.40 -5.16 -5.96
N THR A 27 -0.83 -5.51 -4.75
CA THR A 27 -1.71 -4.66 -3.90
C THR A 27 -1.16 -4.45 -2.50
N CYS A 28 -0.58 -5.49 -1.89
CA CYS A 28 0.06 -5.45 -0.57
C CYS A 28 1.60 -5.49 -0.77
N PRO A 29 2.44 -4.92 0.12
CA PRO A 29 3.91 -5.04 0.06
C PRO A 29 4.45 -6.45 0.34
N TYR A 30 3.57 -7.46 0.35
CA TYR A 30 3.90 -8.83 0.67
C TYR A 30 4.77 -9.44 -0.42
N ILE A 31 5.91 -9.99 -0.01
CA ILE A 31 6.79 -10.77 -0.84
C ILE A 31 7.14 -12.06 -0.09
N CYS A 32 7.11 -13.18 -0.81
CA CYS A 32 7.47 -14.49 -0.27
C CYS A 32 8.39 -15.23 -1.26
N LYS A 33 9.55 -15.71 -0.80
CA LYS A 33 10.50 -16.46 -1.65
C LYS A 33 9.92 -17.85 -2.00
N ILE A 34 10.04 -18.25 -3.27
CA ILE A 34 9.63 -19.59 -3.73
C ILE A 34 10.76 -20.57 -3.36
N ARG A 35 10.61 -21.28 -2.25
CA ARG A 35 11.62 -22.23 -1.74
C ARG A 35 11.49 -23.65 -2.29
N GLN A 36 10.30 -24.01 -2.76
CA GLN A 36 9.99 -25.35 -3.25
C GLN A 36 9.42 -25.26 -4.65
N ARG A 37 9.61 -26.33 -5.43
CA ARG A 37 9.00 -26.46 -6.74
C ARG A 37 7.48 -26.51 -6.58
N ILE A 38 6.79 -25.48 -7.05
CA ILE A 38 5.32 -25.43 -7.09
C ILE A 38 4.90 -25.63 -8.53
N SER A 39 4.12 -26.68 -8.79
CA SER A 39 3.49 -26.91 -10.08
C SER A 39 1.99 -27.07 -9.88
N SER A 40 1.20 -26.27 -10.58
CA SER A 40 -0.23 -26.50 -10.73
C SER A 40 -0.51 -26.97 -12.15
N ARG A 41 -1.19 -28.10 -12.29
CA ARG A 41 -1.71 -28.56 -13.58
C ARG A 41 -3.21 -28.30 -13.57
N ILE A 42 -3.63 -27.32 -14.38
CA ILE A 42 -5.05 -27.10 -14.65
C ILE A 42 -5.34 -27.79 -15.97
N TYR A 43 -6.17 -28.83 -15.94
CA TYR A 43 -6.71 -29.44 -17.15
C TYR A 43 -7.91 -28.59 -17.57
N PRO A 44 -7.82 -27.82 -18.67
CA PRO A 44 -8.99 -27.11 -19.16
C PRO A 44 -10.05 -28.16 -19.52
N LYS A 45 -11.19 -28.11 -18.84
CA LYS A 45 -12.36 -28.85 -19.28
C LYS A 45 -12.81 -28.21 -20.59
N LEU A 46 -12.78 -28.97 -21.68
CA LEU A 46 -13.44 -28.58 -22.90
C LEU A 46 -14.90 -28.31 -22.55
N LYS A 47 -15.40 -27.13 -22.93
CA LYS A 47 -16.83 -26.86 -22.89
C LYS A 47 -17.48 -27.89 -23.82
N GLU A 48 -18.46 -28.64 -23.31
CA GLU A 48 -19.25 -29.50 -24.17
C GLU A 48 -19.84 -28.62 -25.28
N VAL A 49 -19.62 -29.03 -26.53
CA VAL A 49 -20.16 -28.31 -27.68
C VAL A 49 -21.64 -28.62 -27.70
N ASP A 50 -22.45 -27.71 -27.16
CA ASP A 50 -23.89 -27.81 -27.30
C ASP A 50 -24.23 -27.89 -28.79
N HIS A 51 -25.04 -28.88 -29.17
CA HIS A 51 -25.55 -28.96 -30.52
C HIS A 51 -26.33 -27.67 -30.82
N VAL A 52 -25.90 -26.94 -31.85
CA VAL A 52 -26.49 -25.64 -32.25
C VAL A 52 -28.01 -25.74 -32.48
N MET A 53 -28.53 -26.94 -32.78
CA MET A 53 -29.96 -27.20 -32.97
C MET A 53 -30.57 -28.12 -31.90
N GLY A 54 -29.97 -28.21 -30.72
CA GLY A 54 -30.36 -29.15 -29.66
C GLY A 54 -29.96 -30.60 -29.95
N GLY A 55 -29.86 -31.42 -28.90
CA GLY A 55 -29.58 -32.85 -29.01
C GLY A 55 -30.72 -33.64 -29.66
N ALA A 56 -30.66 -34.98 -29.63
CA ALA A 56 -31.70 -35.85 -30.21
C ALA A 56 -33.12 -35.52 -29.72
N ALA A 57 -33.26 -35.18 -28.43
CA ALA A 57 -34.53 -34.81 -27.79
C ALA A 57 -35.22 -33.57 -28.41
N ALA A 58 -34.46 -32.63 -28.98
CA ALA A 58 -35.04 -31.43 -29.59
C ALA A 58 -35.79 -31.73 -30.90
N TRP A 59 -35.60 -32.92 -31.48
CA TRP A 59 -36.16 -33.33 -32.75
C TRP A 59 -37.20 -34.46 -32.65
N GLU A 60 -37.48 -34.96 -31.44
CA GLU A 60 -38.38 -36.12 -31.24
C GLU A 60 -39.85 -35.82 -31.55
N ASN A 61 -40.30 -34.57 -31.38
CA ASN A 61 -41.71 -34.16 -31.58
C ASN A 61 -41.88 -33.02 -32.60
N VAL A 62 -40.93 -32.89 -33.52
CA VAL A 62 -40.93 -31.80 -34.51
C VAL A 62 -41.76 -32.20 -35.73
N ASP A 63 -42.56 -31.26 -36.25
CA ASP A 63 -43.39 -31.49 -37.42
C ASP A 63 -42.56 -31.84 -38.67
N SER A 64 -43.16 -32.59 -39.58
CA SER A 64 -42.54 -32.98 -40.85
C SER A 64 -43.25 -32.36 -42.04
N THR A 65 -42.48 -32.05 -43.08
CA THR A 65 -42.97 -31.46 -44.33
C THR A 65 -42.36 -32.17 -45.54
N ASP A 66 -42.99 -31.99 -46.69
CA ASP A 66 -42.56 -32.56 -47.96
C ASP A 66 -41.43 -31.70 -48.54
N ALA A 67 -40.21 -31.98 -48.09
CA ALA A 67 -38.98 -31.36 -48.58
C ALA A 67 -37.97 -32.43 -48.96
N VAL A 68 -37.44 -32.34 -50.18
CA VAL A 68 -36.51 -33.34 -50.74
C VAL A 68 -35.11 -33.13 -50.16
N CYS A 69 -34.57 -34.17 -49.53
CA CYS A 69 -33.22 -34.14 -49.00
C CYS A 69 -32.18 -34.19 -50.15
N PRO A 70 -31.26 -33.23 -50.27
CA PRO A 70 -30.26 -33.21 -51.35
C PRO A 70 -29.23 -34.35 -51.26
N SER A 71 -29.09 -35.01 -50.10
CA SER A 71 -28.09 -36.07 -49.88
C SER A 71 -28.61 -37.48 -50.12
N CYS A 72 -29.88 -37.75 -49.85
CA CYS A 72 -30.45 -39.11 -49.94
C CYS A 72 -31.76 -39.18 -50.75
N SER A 73 -32.19 -38.06 -51.33
CA SER A 73 -33.40 -37.95 -52.15
C SER A 73 -34.69 -38.39 -51.46
N ASN A 74 -34.71 -38.43 -50.13
CA ASN A 74 -35.92 -38.70 -49.35
C ASN A 74 -36.87 -37.49 -49.43
N ASN A 75 -38.17 -37.74 -49.61
CA ASN A 75 -39.16 -36.68 -49.82
C ASN A 75 -39.72 -36.06 -48.53
N ARG A 76 -39.27 -36.52 -47.35
CA ARG A 76 -39.73 -36.00 -46.06
C ARG A 76 -38.57 -35.51 -45.19
N ALA A 77 -38.75 -34.34 -44.60
CA ALA A 77 -37.84 -33.74 -43.63
C ALA A 77 -38.61 -33.18 -42.42
N TYR A 78 -38.05 -33.34 -41.23
CA TYR A 78 -38.44 -32.58 -40.05
C TYR A 78 -38.02 -31.13 -40.23
N PHE A 79 -38.85 -30.17 -39.81
CA PHE A 79 -38.52 -28.76 -39.91
C PHE A 79 -38.73 -28.02 -38.58
N MET A 80 -37.79 -27.15 -38.23
CA MET A 80 -37.89 -26.29 -37.05
C MET A 80 -37.62 -24.85 -37.45
N GLN A 81 -38.50 -23.93 -37.04
CA GLN A 81 -38.31 -22.51 -37.28
C GLN A 81 -37.73 -21.84 -36.06
N MET A 82 -36.64 -21.10 -36.24
CA MET A 82 -36.00 -20.36 -35.16
C MET A 82 -35.72 -18.93 -35.61
N GLN A 83 -36.06 -17.98 -34.74
CA GLN A 83 -35.74 -16.58 -34.95
C GLN A 83 -34.26 -16.35 -34.63
N THR A 84 -33.42 -16.35 -35.65
CA THR A 84 -31.97 -16.14 -35.52
C THR A 84 -31.55 -14.68 -35.74
N ARG A 85 -32.50 -13.81 -36.11
CA ARG A 85 -32.31 -12.40 -36.48
C ARG A 85 -33.41 -11.52 -35.88
N SER A 86 -33.32 -10.20 -36.11
CA SER A 86 -34.31 -9.21 -35.64
C SER A 86 -35.75 -9.59 -36.01
N ALA A 87 -36.72 -9.17 -35.20
CA ALA A 87 -38.14 -9.53 -35.36
C ALA A 87 -38.79 -9.05 -36.67
N ASP A 88 -38.14 -8.13 -37.36
CA ASP A 88 -38.57 -7.61 -38.66
C ASP A 88 -38.18 -8.55 -39.83
N GLU A 89 -37.38 -9.59 -39.58
CA GLU A 89 -36.97 -10.60 -40.57
C GLU A 89 -37.72 -11.93 -40.36
N PRO A 90 -38.07 -12.66 -41.44
CA PRO A 90 -38.76 -13.94 -41.32
C PRO A 90 -37.91 -14.99 -40.60
N MET A 91 -38.56 -15.89 -39.88
CA MET A 91 -37.90 -16.97 -39.16
C MET A 91 -37.08 -17.86 -40.10
N THR A 92 -35.90 -18.29 -39.64
CA THR A 92 -35.08 -19.25 -40.40
C THR A 92 -35.59 -20.66 -40.18
N THR A 93 -35.97 -21.35 -41.26
CA THR A 93 -36.41 -22.75 -41.22
C THR A 93 -35.21 -23.69 -41.39
N PHE A 94 -35.00 -24.59 -40.42
CA PHE A 94 -33.99 -25.64 -40.46
C PHE A 94 -34.64 -26.96 -40.83
N TYR A 95 -34.05 -27.71 -41.76
CA TYR A 95 -34.53 -29.02 -42.20
C TYR A 95 -33.60 -30.14 -41.74
N LYS A 96 -34.16 -31.24 -41.26
CA LYS A 96 -33.45 -32.48 -40.92
C LYS A 96 -34.14 -33.67 -41.58
N CYS A 97 -33.39 -34.47 -42.34
CA CYS A 97 -33.95 -35.61 -43.07
C CYS A 97 -34.59 -36.65 -42.12
N CYS A 98 -35.76 -37.18 -42.49
CA CYS A 98 -36.43 -38.24 -41.72
C CYS A 98 -35.78 -39.62 -41.88
N ASN A 99 -34.98 -39.83 -42.92
CA ASN A 99 -34.30 -41.10 -43.16
C ASN A 99 -32.96 -41.14 -42.41
N GLN A 100 -32.94 -41.76 -41.23
CA GLN A 100 -31.72 -42.00 -40.46
C GLN A 100 -30.97 -43.22 -41.01
N THR A 101 -30.36 -43.08 -42.19
CA THR A 101 -29.24 -43.97 -42.57
C THR A 101 -27.94 -43.30 -42.14
N GLU A 102 -27.30 -43.91 -41.14
CA GLU A 102 -26.12 -43.44 -40.42
C GLU A 102 -25.01 -42.86 -41.31
N ARG A 103 -24.68 -41.61 -41.08
CA ARG A 103 -23.28 -41.15 -41.12
C ARG A 103 -22.94 -40.57 -39.75
N ILE A 104 -22.84 -41.47 -38.76
CA ILE A 104 -21.92 -41.24 -37.66
C ILE A 104 -20.54 -41.32 -38.30
N GLY A 105 -20.03 -40.17 -38.72
CA GLY A 105 -18.68 -40.05 -39.25
C GLY A 105 -17.70 -40.58 -38.22
N SER A 106 -17.15 -41.75 -38.51
CA SER A 106 -15.92 -42.28 -37.97
C SER A 106 -14.80 -41.26 -38.22
N VAL A 107 -14.64 -40.32 -37.30
CA VAL A 107 -13.33 -39.67 -37.15
C VAL A 107 -12.51 -40.62 -36.29
N MET A 108 -11.83 -41.51 -37.01
CA MET A 108 -10.64 -42.21 -36.56
C MET A 108 -9.82 -41.36 -35.59
N ASN A 109 -9.33 -42.03 -34.54
CA ASN A 109 -8.10 -41.69 -33.84
C ASN A 109 -7.07 -41.11 -34.82
N VAL A 110 -6.96 -39.79 -34.90
CA VAL A 110 -5.76 -39.12 -35.38
C VAL A 110 -5.00 -38.71 -34.15
N MET A 111 -3.97 -39.51 -33.90
CA MET A 111 -2.83 -39.26 -33.02
C MET A 111 -2.45 -37.77 -32.92
N ASN A 112 -1.99 -37.41 -31.71
CA ASN A 112 -0.97 -36.38 -31.50
C ASN A 112 -1.24 -35.01 -32.13
N ARG A 113 -2.23 -34.28 -31.63
CA ARG A 113 -2.12 -32.81 -31.65
C ARG A 113 -1.40 -32.38 -30.38
N LYS A 114 -0.11 -32.07 -30.56
CA LYS A 114 0.76 -31.45 -29.55
C LYS A 114 -0.01 -30.35 -28.83
N TYR A 115 -0.35 -30.59 -27.58
CA TYR A 115 -0.77 -29.52 -26.69
C TYR A 115 0.46 -28.67 -26.43
N ASP A 116 0.36 -27.38 -26.76
CA ASP A 116 1.37 -26.40 -26.39
C ASP A 116 1.25 -26.18 -24.87
N LEU A 117 1.90 -27.07 -24.13
CA LEU A 117 2.03 -27.01 -22.69
C LEU A 117 2.86 -25.77 -22.37
N ARG A 118 2.20 -24.67 -21.97
CA ARG A 118 2.90 -23.61 -21.22
C ARG A 118 3.28 -24.15 -19.84
N THR A 119 4.35 -24.94 -19.83
CA THR A 119 5.00 -25.38 -18.61
C THR A 119 6.00 -24.31 -18.24
N THR A 120 5.63 -23.41 -17.34
CA THR A 120 6.63 -22.54 -16.70
C THR A 120 7.40 -23.39 -15.70
N VAL A 121 8.45 -24.07 -16.18
CA VAL A 121 9.41 -24.75 -15.31
C VAL A 121 10.37 -23.70 -14.80
N VAL A 122 10.24 -23.34 -13.54
CA VAL A 122 11.27 -22.54 -12.89
C VAL A 122 12.24 -23.48 -12.20
N ARG A 123 13.48 -23.48 -12.67
CA ARG A 123 14.62 -24.07 -11.99
C ARG A 123 15.18 -23.04 -11.00
N THR A 124 15.34 -23.42 -9.74
CA THR A 124 16.19 -22.69 -8.79
C THR A 124 17.21 -23.65 -8.20
N SER A 125 18.46 -23.19 -8.18
CA SER A 125 19.62 -23.87 -7.62
C SER A 125 19.47 -24.08 -6.11
N ASN A 126 19.96 -25.22 -5.65
CA ASN A 126 19.92 -25.65 -4.26
C ASN A 126 20.74 -24.73 -3.35
N LEU A 127 20.08 -23.86 -2.60
CA LEU A 127 20.60 -23.33 -1.34
C LEU A 127 19.47 -23.36 -0.30
N LEU A 128 19.38 -24.49 0.39
CA LEU A 128 18.60 -24.64 1.61
C LEU A 128 19.31 -23.83 2.70
N ASN A 129 18.68 -22.77 3.18
CA ASN A 129 18.98 -22.27 4.52
C ASN A 129 17.70 -22.02 5.30
N THR A 130 17.58 -22.77 6.38
CA THR A 130 16.50 -22.78 7.35
C THR A 130 16.67 -21.61 8.32
N ALA A 131 16.25 -20.42 7.90
CA ALA A 131 15.89 -19.35 8.82
C ALA A 131 14.38 -19.09 8.70
N LYS A 132 13.73 -18.85 9.85
CA LYS A 132 12.34 -18.37 9.94
C LYS A 132 12.29 -16.98 9.30
N ASP A 133 12.14 -16.92 7.97
CA ASP A 133 12.17 -15.67 7.22
C ASP A 133 10.88 -14.88 7.47
N LYS A 134 11.03 -13.75 8.15
CA LYS A 134 10.04 -12.67 8.22
C LYS A 134 9.77 -12.15 6.80
N PRO A 135 8.54 -11.72 6.46
CA PRO A 135 8.23 -11.21 5.13
C PRO A 135 9.14 -10.02 4.79
N LEU A 136 9.79 -10.09 3.63
CA LEU A 136 10.64 -9.01 3.11
C LEU A 136 9.75 -7.86 2.67
N ILE A 137 9.82 -6.73 3.36
CA ILE A 137 9.12 -5.51 2.94
C ILE A 137 9.92 -4.86 1.82
N ARG A 138 9.30 -4.67 0.66
CA ARG A 138 9.88 -3.87 -0.42
C ARG A 138 9.50 -2.40 -0.21
N PRO A 139 10.46 -1.47 -0.26
CA PRO A 139 10.16 -0.05 -0.22
C PRO A 139 9.23 0.36 -1.36
N ILE A 140 8.21 1.16 -1.02
CA ILE A 140 7.23 1.70 -1.96
C ILE A 140 7.71 3.09 -2.36
N SER A 141 8.02 3.29 -3.64
CA SER A 141 8.39 4.64 -4.12
C SER A 141 7.25 5.63 -3.86
N VAL A 142 7.57 6.79 -3.26
CA VAL A 142 6.60 7.88 -3.03
C VAL A 142 6.06 8.48 -4.34
N ARG A 143 6.72 8.21 -5.47
CA ARG A 143 6.25 8.61 -6.81
C ARG A 143 5.08 7.76 -7.31
N SER A 144 4.81 6.62 -6.67
CA SER A 144 3.67 5.77 -7.02
C SER A 144 2.35 6.44 -6.67
N LYS A 145 1.41 6.47 -7.63
CA LYS A 145 0.05 7.03 -7.43
C LYS A 145 -0.72 6.40 -6.27
N ARG A 146 -0.36 5.18 -5.86
CA ARG A 146 -1.00 4.46 -4.75
C ARG A 146 -0.30 4.68 -3.40
N ALA A 147 0.88 5.29 -3.37
CA ALA A 147 1.71 5.37 -2.17
C ALA A 147 0.99 6.06 -1.00
N ILE A 148 0.37 7.22 -1.25
CA ILE A 148 -0.38 7.97 -0.22
C ILE A 148 -1.53 7.11 0.32
N LYS A 149 -2.35 6.53 -0.56
CA LYS A 149 -3.49 5.68 -0.15
C LYS A 149 -3.04 4.48 0.70
N ILE A 150 -1.92 3.86 0.33
CA ILE A 150 -1.34 2.77 1.11
C ILE A 150 -0.88 3.28 2.49
N ALA A 151 -0.18 4.41 2.55
CA ALA A 151 0.29 4.99 3.81
C ALA A 151 -0.87 5.30 4.76
N VAL A 152 -1.91 5.97 4.26
CA VAL A 152 -3.11 6.32 5.04
C VAL A 152 -3.81 5.07 5.55
N ASN A 153 -3.98 4.04 4.71
CA ASN A 153 -4.60 2.78 5.13
C ASN A 153 -3.77 2.07 6.22
N LYS A 154 -2.44 2.09 6.10
CA LYS A 154 -1.54 1.53 7.09
C LYS A 154 -1.65 2.23 8.44
N LEU A 155 -1.65 3.56 8.44
CA LEU A 155 -1.86 4.36 9.65
C LEU A 155 -3.25 4.11 10.28
N LYS A 156 -4.30 4.01 9.46
CA LYS A 156 -5.67 3.68 9.92
C LYS A 156 -5.77 2.29 10.55
N ASN A 157 -5.00 1.33 10.05
CA ASN A 157 -4.93 -0.02 10.60
C ASN A 157 -4.07 -0.13 11.87
N GLY A 158 -3.45 0.98 12.31
CA GLY A 158 -2.56 0.98 13.48
C GLY A 158 -1.15 0.49 13.19
N ASP A 159 -0.76 0.34 11.92
CA ASP A 159 0.59 -0.07 11.56
C ASP A 159 1.60 1.09 11.75
N VAL A 160 2.82 0.77 12.17
CA VAL A 160 3.96 1.69 12.13
C VAL A 160 4.60 1.65 10.73
N ILE A 161 4.77 2.80 10.10
CA ILE A 161 5.35 2.92 8.75
C ILE A 161 6.62 3.78 8.76
N ALA A 162 7.55 3.56 7.83
CA ALA A 162 8.67 4.46 7.60
C ALA A 162 8.39 5.39 6.42
N ILE A 163 8.59 6.69 6.61
CA ILE A 163 8.28 7.73 5.62
C ILE A 163 9.44 8.73 5.44
N PRO A 164 9.63 9.29 4.24
CA PRO A 164 10.57 10.38 4.03
C PRO A 164 10.00 11.69 4.61
N THR A 165 10.88 12.50 5.20
CA THR A 165 10.57 13.89 5.59
C THR A 165 11.47 14.86 4.84
N ASP A 166 11.28 16.15 5.10
CA ASP A 166 12.14 17.26 4.65
C ASP A 166 13.53 17.27 5.30
N THR A 167 13.79 16.40 6.28
CA THR A 167 15.07 16.34 7.01
C THR A 167 15.70 14.95 6.95
N VAL A 168 15.03 13.96 7.54
CA VAL A 168 15.52 12.58 7.71
C VAL A 168 14.35 11.60 7.54
N TYR A 169 14.62 10.32 7.32
CA TYR A 169 13.55 9.33 7.37
C TYR A 169 12.98 9.24 8.79
N GLY A 170 11.67 9.01 8.89
CA GLY A 170 10.95 8.91 10.15
C GLY A 170 10.09 7.66 10.24
N LEU A 171 9.97 7.09 11.44
CA LEU A 171 8.90 6.18 11.81
C LEU A 171 7.67 7.00 12.16
N ALA A 172 6.54 6.58 11.60
CA ALA A 172 5.26 7.24 11.71
C ALA A 172 4.17 6.25 12.11
N CYS A 173 3.33 6.65 13.04
CA CYS A 173 2.12 5.92 13.41
C CYS A 173 1.01 6.91 13.82
N SER A 174 -0.22 6.44 14.01
CA SER A 174 -1.28 7.30 14.53
C SER A 174 -0.97 7.73 15.96
N ALA A 175 -0.90 9.03 16.22
CA ALA A 175 -0.70 9.54 17.57
C ALA A 175 -1.91 9.31 18.49
N MET A 176 -3.08 8.98 17.92
CA MET A 176 -4.31 8.67 18.67
C MET A 176 -4.47 7.17 18.97
N ASN A 177 -3.61 6.32 18.41
CA ASN A 177 -3.67 4.87 18.62
C ASN A 177 -2.60 4.45 19.63
N ALA A 178 -3.02 4.10 20.86
CA ALA A 178 -2.13 3.67 21.93
C ALA A 178 -1.27 2.45 21.55
N THR A 179 -1.85 1.45 20.89
CA THR A 179 -1.13 0.24 20.44
C THR A 179 -0.06 0.57 19.41
N ALA A 180 -0.36 1.44 18.44
CA ALA A 180 0.59 1.85 17.42
C ALA A 180 1.76 2.67 18.00
N VAL A 181 1.47 3.54 18.98
CA VAL A 181 2.49 4.30 19.71
C VAL A 181 3.40 3.37 20.52
N HIS A 182 2.84 2.39 21.23
CA HIS A 182 3.62 1.38 21.94
C HIS A 182 4.54 0.60 21.00
N GLN A 183 4.01 0.09 19.88
CA GLN A 183 4.80 -0.60 18.86
C GLN A 183 5.94 0.27 18.33
N MET A 184 5.70 1.57 18.10
CA MET A 184 6.75 2.47 17.66
C MET A 184 7.87 2.63 18.71
N TYR A 185 7.55 2.64 20.01
CA TYR A 185 8.57 2.65 21.08
C TYR A 185 9.36 1.34 21.11
N GLU A 186 8.69 0.19 20.99
CA GLU A 186 9.32 -1.14 20.94
C GLU A 186 10.30 -1.26 19.77
N ILE A 187 9.87 -0.90 18.56
CA ILE A 187 10.69 -0.95 17.33
C ILE A 187 11.96 -0.12 17.49
N LYS A 188 11.85 1.04 18.15
CA LYS A 188 12.99 1.95 18.34
C LYS A 188 13.91 1.50 19.48
N GLY A 189 13.48 0.59 20.35
CA GLY A 189 14.16 0.25 21.60
C GLY A 189 14.35 1.50 22.47
N ARG A 190 13.34 2.39 22.50
CA ARG A 190 13.44 3.69 23.16
C ARG A 190 12.86 3.60 24.56
N ASN A 191 13.53 4.22 25.53
CA ASN A 191 12.91 4.51 26.82
C ASN A 191 11.75 5.51 26.59
N GLU A 192 10.56 5.18 27.08
CA GLU A 192 9.31 5.95 26.96
C GLU A 192 9.46 7.41 27.43
N LEU A 193 10.45 7.67 28.29
CA LEU A 193 10.79 9.00 28.82
C LEU A 193 11.27 10.02 27.77
N LYS A 194 11.65 9.59 26.56
CA LYS A 194 12.10 10.53 25.52
C LYS A 194 10.92 10.93 24.61
N PRO A 195 10.47 12.21 24.64
CA PRO A 195 9.29 12.62 23.91
C PRO A 195 9.39 12.39 22.39
N VAL A 196 8.23 12.13 21.79
CA VAL A 196 7.97 12.01 20.36
C VAL A 196 7.15 13.23 19.92
N ALA A 197 7.52 13.80 18.77
CA ALA A 197 6.77 14.89 18.18
C ALA A 197 5.60 14.33 17.33
N ILE A 198 4.57 15.13 17.12
CA ILE A 198 3.53 14.84 16.13
C ILE A 198 3.75 15.67 14.85
N CYS A 199 3.35 15.10 13.73
CA CYS A 199 3.31 15.74 12.43
C CYS A 199 1.85 15.94 12.02
N VAL A 200 1.54 17.15 11.57
CA VAL A 200 0.20 17.57 11.13
C VAL A 200 0.27 18.22 9.76
N ALA A 201 -0.88 18.42 9.10
CA ALA A 201 -0.91 18.92 7.73
C ALA A 201 -0.83 20.44 7.68
N GLU A 202 -1.59 21.12 8.54
CA GLU A 202 -1.85 22.56 8.44
C GLU A 202 -1.77 23.26 9.81
N ILE A 203 -1.70 24.60 9.81
CA ILE A 203 -1.58 25.38 11.06
C ILE A 203 -2.81 25.18 11.95
N ASP A 204 -4.00 25.03 11.37
CA ASP A 204 -5.22 24.79 12.12
C ASP A 204 -5.16 23.47 12.90
N ASP A 205 -4.52 22.43 12.36
CA ASP A 205 -4.26 21.20 13.10
C ASP A 205 -3.31 21.44 14.28
N LEU A 206 -2.27 22.25 14.08
CA LEU A 206 -1.36 22.61 15.16
C LEU A 206 -2.11 23.33 16.30
N ARG A 207 -3.04 24.23 15.96
CA ARG A 207 -3.92 24.90 16.93
C ARG A 207 -4.89 23.93 17.62
N ARG A 208 -5.31 22.88 16.93
CA ARG A 208 -6.20 21.84 17.48
C ARG A 208 -5.50 20.95 18.50
N TRP A 209 -4.25 20.57 18.24
CA TRP A 209 -3.50 19.59 19.05
C TRP A 209 -2.55 20.21 20.08
N GLY A 210 -2.29 21.52 20.02
CA GLY A 210 -1.45 22.25 20.98
C GLY A 210 -1.99 23.64 21.31
N GLU A 211 -1.75 24.09 22.55
CA GLU A 211 -2.16 25.41 23.02
C GLU A 211 -1.24 26.49 22.42
N THR A 212 -1.76 27.24 21.45
CA THR A 212 -0.99 28.21 20.65
C THR A 212 -1.70 29.54 20.48
N ALA A 213 -2.64 29.86 21.38
CA ALA A 213 -3.42 31.09 21.33
C ALA A 213 -2.55 32.36 21.41
N HIS A 214 -1.39 32.29 22.09
CA HIS A 214 -0.42 33.38 22.17
C HIS A 214 0.48 33.51 20.94
N LEU A 215 0.45 32.55 20.01
CA LEU A 215 1.27 32.56 18.79
C LEU A 215 0.44 33.13 17.63
N SER A 216 0.92 34.21 17.03
CA SER A 216 0.27 34.84 15.87
C SER A 216 0.36 33.97 14.61
N ASP A 217 -0.62 34.08 13.71
CA ASP A 217 -0.60 33.37 12.43
C ASP A 217 0.60 33.77 11.57
N ASN A 218 1.01 35.04 11.60
CA ASN A 218 2.17 35.53 10.86
C ASN A 218 3.45 34.81 11.28
N LEU A 219 3.66 34.64 12.59
CA LEU A 219 4.79 33.89 13.13
C LEU A 219 4.74 32.42 12.69
N LEU A 220 3.58 31.76 12.85
CA LEU A 220 3.44 30.35 12.50
C LEU A 220 3.64 30.10 11.00
N ASN A 221 3.13 30.98 10.13
CA ASN A 221 3.34 30.92 8.68
C ASN A 221 4.80 31.18 8.26
N GLU A 222 5.56 31.95 9.04
CA GLU A 222 6.98 32.19 8.76
C GLU A 222 7.86 31.03 9.24
N LEU A 223 7.46 30.34 10.31
CA LEU A 223 8.15 29.17 10.85
C LEU A 223 7.80 27.86 10.12
N LEU A 224 6.56 27.70 9.67
CA LEU A 224 5.99 26.46 9.14
C LEU A 224 5.40 26.69 7.74
N PRO A 225 5.45 25.69 6.84
CA PRO A 225 6.06 24.37 6.99
C PRO A 225 7.60 24.40 6.85
N GLY A 226 8.31 23.53 7.59
CA GLY A 226 9.76 23.47 7.52
C GLY A 226 10.46 22.58 8.53
N ALA A 227 11.79 22.75 8.61
CA ALA A 227 12.69 22.00 9.48
C ALA A 227 12.70 22.51 10.94
N VAL A 228 11.50 22.75 11.48
CA VAL A 228 11.25 23.18 12.85
C VAL A 228 10.26 22.24 13.55
N THR A 229 10.44 22.06 14.85
CA THR A 229 9.48 21.41 15.73
C THR A 229 9.16 22.39 16.85
N ILE A 230 7.91 22.83 16.89
CA ILE A 230 7.41 23.80 17.87
C ILE A 230 6.87 23.02 19.06
N VAL A 231 7.45 23.24 20.25
CA VAL A 231 7.01 22.63 21.50
C VAL A 231 6.08 23.59 22.22
N VAL A 232 4.88 23.12 22.53
CA VAL A 232 3.81 23.88 23.20
C VAL A 232 3.09 22.98 24.19
N LYS A 233 2.24 23.53 25.05
CA LYS A 233 1.40 22.71 25.93
C LYS A 233 0.45 21.86 25.09
N ARG A 234 0.29 20.59 25.48
CA ARG A 234 -0.57 19.65 24.77
C ARG A 234 -2.04 20.01 24.98
N SER A 235 -2.82 20.03 23.90
CA SER A 235 -4.26 20.22 24.01
C SER A 235 -4.91 18.98 24.67
N PRO A 236 -5.96 19.14 25.49
CA PRO A 236 -6.75 18.02 26.03
C PRO A 236 -7.36 17.12 24.95
N THR A 237 -7.51 17.62 23.71
CA THR A 237 -8.00 16.83 22.57
C THR A 237 -7.02 15.72 22.18
N LEU A 238 -5.72 15.89 22.43
CA LEU A 238 -4.67 14.89 22.21
C LEU A 238 -4.65 13.85 23.35
N ALA A 239 -5.79 13.21 23.59
CA ALA A 239 -6.08 12.33 24.72
C ALA A 239 -5.55 10.89 24.52
N ASN A 240 -4.28 10.75 24.14
CA ASN A 240 -3.61 9.44 24.15
C ASN A 240 -2.55 9.40 25.27
N PRO A 241 -2.81 8.67 26.38
CA PRO A 241 -1.90 8.63 27.52
C PRO A 241 -0.56 7.93 27.22
N MET A 242 -0.51 7.07 26.20
CA MET A 242 0.73 6.41 25.77
C MET A 242 1.65 7.34 24.97
N LEU A 243 1.13 8.45 24.44
CA LEU A 243 1.94 9.43 23.73
C LEU A 243 2.62 10.36 24.73
N ASN A 244 3.92 10.18 24.94
CA ASN A 244 4.72 10.97 25.90
C ASN A 244 4.09 10.95 27.30
N PRO A 245 4.12 9.80 27.99
CA PRO A 245 3.58 9.70 29.35
C PRO A 245 4.26 10.73 30.26
N GLU A 246 3.47 11.38 31.13
CA GLU A 246 3.94 12.37 32.13
C GLU A 246 4.54 13.67 31.56
N VAL A 247 4.50 13.88 30.25
CA VAL A 247 5.01 15.12 29.63
C VAL A 247 3.84 16.03 29.25
N ALA A 248 3.78 17.22 29.86
CA ALA A 248 2.73 18.21 29.61
C ALA A 248 2.86 18.90 28.23
N ASN A 249 4.08 18.98 27.70
CA ASN A 249 4.36 19.63 26.42
C ASN A 249 4.39 18.61 25.26
N ILE A 250 4.01 19.07 24.08
CA ILE A 250 4.07 18.30 22.84
C ILE A 250 4.83 19.06 21.76
N GLY A 251 5.74 18.37 21.07
CA GLY A 251 6.36 18.90 19.86
C GLY A 251 5.44 18.68 18.66
N ILE A 252 5.11 19.75 17.94
CA ILE A 252 4.29 19.71 16.73
C ILE A 252 5.12 20.19 15.55
N ARG A 253 4.97 19.52 14.40
CA ARG A 253 5.68 19.83 13.16
C ARG A 253 4.73 19.81 11.97
N ILE A 254 4.97 20.73 11.04
CA ILE A 254 4.44 20.67 9.67
C ILE A 254 5.66 20.54 8.75
N THR A 255 5.85 19.35 8.19
CA THR A 255 7.01 19.03 7.36
C THR A 255 6.88 19.63 5.97
N LYS A 256 7.98 20.12 5.38
CA LYS A 256 8.00 20.62 4.00
C LYS A 256 8.35 19.53 2.99
N HIS A 257 7.59 18.43 2.99
CA HIS A 257 7.79 17.33 2.04
C HIS A 257 6.44 16.87 1.46
N PRO A 258 6.23 16.94 0.12
CA PRO A 258 4.90 16.77 -0.48
C PRO A 258 4.19 15.46 -0.10
N PHE A 259 4.94 14.36 -0.04
CA PHE A 259 4.38 13.05 0.31
C PHE A 259 3.75 13.02 1.71
N ILE A 260 4.50 13.40 2.75
CA ILE A 260 4.01 13.36 4.13
C ILE A 260 2.95 14.43 4.40
N GLN A 261 3.02 15.61 3.75
CA GLN A 261 1.96 16.61 3.82
C GLN A 261 0.62 16.04 3.33
N GLU A 262 0.64 15.38 2.18
CA GLU A 262 -0.57 14.78 1.61
C GLU A 262 -1.06 13.57 2.43
N VAL A 263 -0.15 12.78 3.01
CA VAL A 263 -0.51 11.71 3.95
C VAL A 263 -1.17 12.28 5.21
N CYS A 264 -0.63 13.34 5.82
CA CYS A 264 -1.24 14.02 6.96
C CYS A 264 -2.65 14.52 6.62
N ARG A 265 -2.79 15.20 5.47
CA ARG A 265 -4.08 15.75 5.01
C ARG A 265 -5.14 14.66 4.80
N GLN A 266 -4.80 13.57 4.11
CA GLN A 266 -5.75 12.47 3.87
C GLN A 266 -6.00 11.59 5.10
N PHE A 267 -5.04 11.53 6.02
CA PHE A 267 -5.21 10.78 7.27
C PHE A 267 -6.12 11.52 8.25
N GLY A 268 -6.03 12.86 8.32
CA GLY A 268 -6.92 13.72 9.09
C GLY A 268 -6.74 13.65 10.62
N LEU A 269 -5.71 12.96 11.09
CA LEU A 269 -5.35 12.79 12.50
C LEU A 269 -3.84 13.04 12.68
N PRO A 270 -3.38 13.38 13.91
CA PRO A 270 -1.98 13.64 14.16
C PRO A 270 -1.17 12.35 14.02
N ILE A 271 -0.03 12.46 13.34
CA ILE A 271 0.90 11.34 13.12
C ILE A 271 2.04 11.49 14.11
N ALA A 272 2.23 10.53 15.01
CA ALA A 272 3.41 10.53 15.87
C ALA A 272 4.63 10.20 14.98
N LEU A 273 5.66 11.05 15.05
CA LEU A 273 6.79 11.05 14.14
C LEU A 273 8.10 11.09 14.92
N THR A 274 8.98 10.13 14.65
CA THR A 274 10.34 10.10 15.18
C THR A 274 11.32 9.64 14.13
N SER A 275 12.61 9.95 14.25
CA SER A 275 13.62 9.51 13.28
C SER A 275 13.68 7.99 13.14
N ALA A 276 13.88 7.50 11.91
CA ALA A 276 13.96 6.08 11.56
C ALA A 276 15.36 5.53 11.80
N ASN A 277 15.72 5.38 13.07
CA ASN A 277 16.97 4.77 13.50
C ASN A 277 16.76 4.05 14.84
N LYS A 278 17.52 2.97 15.07
CA LYS A 278 17.66 2.39 16.41
C LYS A 278 18.16 3.50 17.36
N SER A 279 17.68 3.51 18.60
CA SER A 279 18.07 4.54 19.58
C SER A 279 19.60 4.70 19.62
N ALA A 280 20.09 5.95 19.64
CA ALA A 280 21.51 6.34 19.58
C ALA A 280 22.27 6.10 18.26
N SER A 281 21.63 5.59 17.20
CA SER A 281 22.24 5.50 15.86
C SER A 281 22.15 6.80 15.05
N ARG A 282 22.94 6.91 13.98
CA ARG A 282 22.99 8.07 13.07
C ARG A 282 21.62 8.30 12.41
N SER A 283 21.20 9.56 12.25
CA SER A 283 19.97 9.92 11.53
C SER A 283 20.03 9.42 10.09
N THR A 284 18.91 8.92 9.56
CA THR A 284 18.87 8.23 8.26
C THR A 284 18.45 9.12 7.11
N LEU A 285 19.24 9.13 6.04
CA LEU A 285 18.98 9.91 4.81
C LEU A 285 18.55 9.05 3.63
N GLN A 286 18.75 7.75 3.72
CA GLN A 286 18.38 6.78 2.67
C GLN A 286 17.67 5.59 3.31
N VAL A 287 16.81 4.94 2.52
CA VAL A 287 15.97 3.84 3.01
C VAL A 287 16.78 2.65 3.50
N HIS A 288 17.92 2.38 2.83
CA HIS A 288 18.81 1.25 3.17
C HIS A 288 19.48 1.41 4.55
N GLU A 289 19.65 2.65 5.03
CA GLU A 289 20.33 2.93 6.30
C GLU A 289 19.56 2.40 7.54
N PHE A 290 18.30 1.96 7.37
CA PHE A 290 17.48 1.37 8.42
C PHE A 290 16.77 0.06 8.01
N GLU A 291 17.36 -0.70 7.07
CA GLU A 291 16.85 -1.99 6.62
C GLU A 291 16.53 -2.98 7.76
N ASP A 292 17.33 -2.96 8.82
CA ASP A 292 17.11 -3.74 10.04
C ASP A 292 15.72 -3.56 10.68
N LEU A 293 15.12 -2.37 10.52
CA LEU A 293 13.83 -2.05 11.13
C LEU A 293 12.66 -2.55 10.26
N TRP A 294 12.87 -2.76 8.96
CA TRP A 294 11.81 -3.07 8.01
C TRP A 294 10.95 -4.27 8.43
N PRO A 295 11.48 -5.40 8.95
CA PRO A 295 10.65 -6.54 9.31
C PRO A 295 9.61 -6.28 10.40
N GLN A 296 9.70 -5.14 11.11
CA GLN A 296 8.78 -4.74 12.17
C GLN A 296 7.78 -3.65 11.72
N LEU A 297 7.92 -3.14 10.50
CA LEU A 297 7.08 -2.06 9.97
C LEU A 297 5.92 -2.62 9.14
N GLY A 298 4.82 -1.89 9.02
CA GLY A 298 3.73 -2.26 8.11
C GLY A 298 3.98 -1.87 6.66
N ALA A 299 4.83 -0.87 6.42
CA ALA A 299 5.29 -0.40 5.12
C ALA A 299 6.52 0.51 5.25
N VAL A 300 7.31 0.59 4.18
CA VAL A 300 8.45 1.50 4.05
C VAL A 300 8.25 2.30 2.76
N PHE A 301 8.32 3.63 2.83
CA PHE A 301 8.18 4.52 1.70
C PHE A 301 9.53 5.09 1.30
N ASP A 302 9.89 4.98 0.02
CA ASP A 302 11.15 5.43 -0.55
C ASP A 302 10.99 6.79 -1.25
N GLY A 303 11.56 7.83 -0.64
CA GLY A 303 11.67 9.18 -1.17
C GLY A 303 13.00 9.47 -1.88
N GLY A 304 13.88 8.49 -2.01
CA GLY A 304 15.25 8.67 -2.49
C GLY A 304 16.20 9.16 -1.38
N HIS A 305 17.29 9.78 -1.79
CA HIS A 305 18.26 10.41 -0.89
C HIS A 305 17.70 11.73 -0.37
N LEU A 306 17.55 11.84 0.95
CA LEU A 306 17.08 13.05 1.60
C LEU A 306 18.27 13.98 1.87
N GLY A 307 18.16 15.22 1.39
CA GLY A 307 19.22 16.21 1.53
C GLY A 307 20.33 16.12 0.48
N LEU A 308 21.27 17.06 0.57
CA LEU A 308 22.43 17.22 -0.30
C LEU A 308 23.75 17.18 0.50
N SER A 309 23.71 17.24 1.84
CA SER A 309 24.91 17.33 2.67
C SER A 309 24.74 16.68 4.06
N GLU A 310 25.86 16.31 4.70
CA GLU A 310 25.85 15.74 6.06
C GLU A 310 25.21 16.66 7.10
N LYS A 311 25.22 17.99 6.88
CA LYS A 311 24.59 18.97 7.78
C LYS A 311 23.09 18.70 7.96
N GLN A 312 22.41 18.12 6.98
CA GLN A 312 20.97 17.79 7.10
C GLN A 312 20.67 16.60 8.03
N ARG A 313 21.70 15.83 8.45
CA ARG A 313 21.54 14.79 9.48
C ARG A 313 21.25 15.37 10.87
N ALA A 314 21.47 16.67 11.08
CA ALA A 314 21.17 17.36 12.35
C ALA A 314 19.66 17.39 12.69
N ALA A 315 18.78 16.95 11.78
CA ALA A 315 17.34 16.94 11.93
C ALA A 315 16.74 18.35 12.19
N SER A 316 15.45 18.42 12.51
CA SER A 316 14.77 19.69 12.77
C SER A 316 15.29 20.39 14.03
N THR A 317 15.30 21.71 14.02
CA THR A 317 15.49 22.48 15.25
C THR A 317 14.25 22.32 16.12
N VAL A 318 14.43 22.07 17.41
CA VAL A 318 13.32 21.98 18.37
C VAL A 318 13.33 23.24 19.22
N ILE A 319 12.26 24.03 19.11
CA ILE A 319 12.06 25.29 19.83
C ILE A 319 10.85 25.14 20.75
N ASP A 320 11.05 25.47 22.01
CA ASP A 320 9.98 25.62 23.00
C ASP A 320 9.40 27.01 22.91
N LEU A 321 8.09 27.06 22.68
CA LEU A 321 7.25 28.26 22.66
C LEU A 321 6.05 28.06 23.60
N SER A 322 6.15 27.16 24.59
CA SER A 322 5.07 26.87 25.54
C SER A 322 4.78 28.01 26.51
N THR A 323 5.76 28.88 26.75
CA THR A 323 5.62 30.07 27.58
C THR A 323 5.41 31.31 26.70
N PRO A 324 4.35 32.11 26.93
CA PRO A 324 4.15 33.36 26.21
C PRO A 324 5.37 34.28 26.27
N GLU A 325 5.67 34.97 25.18
CA GLU A 325 6.78 35.92 25.02
C GLU A 325 8.20 35.34 25.13
N TYR A 326 8.35 34.06 25.47
CA TYR A 326 9.66 33.43 25.64
C TYR A 326 9.86 32.24 24.70
N TYR A 327 11.10 32.03 24.29
CA TYR A 327 11.53 30.82 23.59
C TYR A 327 12.73 30.15 24.25
N LYS A 328 12.84 28.83 24.06
CA LYS A 328 14.03 28.05 24.44
C LYS A 328 14.39 27.07 23.33
N ILE A 329 15.66 27.03 22.92
CA ILE A 329 16.11 26.00 21.98
C ILE A 329 16.40 24.72 22.75
N ILE A 330 15.57 23.69 22.53
CA ILE A 330 15.77 22.35 23.11
C ILE A 330 16.79 21.57 22.30
N ARG A 331 16.76 21.71 20.97
CA ARG A 331 17.71 21.05 20.07
C ARG A 331 18.10 21.97 18.93
N TYR A 332 19.40 22.12 18.74
CA TYR A 332 19.99 22.80 17.60
C TYR A 332 19.92 21.89 16.36
N GLY A 333 19.15 22.31 15.36
CA GLY A 333 19.00 21.61 14.09
C GLY A 333 19.39 22.50 12.90
N VAL A 334 19.03 22.05 11.69
CA VAL A 334 19.48 22.67 10.43
C VAL A 334 19.06 24.14 10.28
N SER A 335 17.93 24.54 10.88
CA SER A 335 17.33 25.86 10.68
C SER A 335 17.43 26.78 11.91
N VAL A 336 18.32 26.46 12.86
CA VAL A 336 18.36 27.17 14.16
C VAL A 336 18.58 28.68 14.03
N GLU A 337 19.51 29.12 13.19
CA GLU A 337 19.81 30.55 13.00
C GLU A 337 18.61 31.31 12.41
N THR A 338 17.95 30.72 11.40
CA THR A 338 16.75 31.31 10.79
C THR A 338 15.62 31.41 11.79
N ILE A 339 15.39 30.35 12.57
CA ILE A 339 14.30 30.30 13.55
C ILE A 339 14.51 31.35 14.65
N ILE A 340 15.73 31.50 15.17
CA ILE A 340 16.05 32.51 16.19
C ILE A 340 15.74 33.91 15.65
N LYS A 341 16.24 34.25 14.46
CA LYS A 341 15.95 35.54 13.82
C LYS A 341 14.46 35.79 13.63
N THR A 342 13.70 34.75 13.24
CA THR A 342 12.26 34.85 13.08
C THR A 342 11.57 35.11 14.42
N VAL A 343 11.85 34.34 15.49
CA VAL A 343 11.15 34.55 16.77
C VAL A 343 11.51 35.90 17.41
N GLU A 344 12.76 36.35 17.29
CA GLU A 344 13.21 37.66 17.77
C GLU A 344 12.52 38.81 17.02
N LYS A 345 12.31 38.67 15.69
CA LYS A 345 11.54 39.63 14.88
C LYS A 345 10.09 39.82 15.38
N TYR A 346 9.49 38.79 15.98
CA TYR A 346 8.16 38.86 16.60
C TYR A 346 8.20 39.19 18.10
N ASN A 347 9.31 39.74 18.60
CA ASN A 347 9.50 40.15 20.01
C ASN A 347 9.43 39.01 21.03
N ILE A 348 9.66 37.77 20.61
CA ILE A 348 9.77 36.63 21.53
C ILE A 348 11.22 36.55 22.00
N ARG A 349 11.43 36.61 23.31
CA ARG A 349 12.74 36.73 23.94
C ARG A 349 13.27 35.37 24.36
N LEU A 350 14.59 35.24 24.47
CA LEU A 350 15.17 34.03 25.05
C LEU A 350 14.72 33.90 26.52
N ALA A 351 14.23 32.71 26.90
CA ALA A 351 13.83 32.45 28.27
C ALA A 351 15.00 32.69 29.24
N PRO A 352 14.78 33.37 30.38
CA PRO A 352 15.81 33.56 31.39
C PRO A 352 16.32 32.20 31.89
N GLN A 353 17.63 32.10 32.20
CA GLN A 353 18.25 30.84 32.64
C GLN A 353 17.82 30.38 34.04
N SER A 354 17.01 31.17 34.76
CA SER A 354 16.50 30.86 36.09
C SER A 354 15.07 30.30 35.99
N ASP A 355 14.97 28.98 36.11
CA ASP A 355 13.91 28.20 36.79
C ASP A 355 13.95 26.78 36.22
N PHE A 356 14.75 25.94 36.88
CA PHE A 356 14.82 24.49 36.69
C PHE A 356 14.18 23.79 37.88
#